data_AF-A0A6A3GQW2-F1
#
_entry.id   AF-A0A6A3GQW2-F1
#
_cell.length_a   1.000
_cell.length_b   1.000
_cell.length_c   1.000
_cell.angle_alpha   90.00
_cell.angle_beta   90.00
_cell.angle_gamma   90.00
#
_symmetry.space_group_name_H-M   'P 1'
#
loop_
_entity.id
_entity.type
_entity.pdbx_description
1 polymer ?
#
loop_
_entity_poly.entity_id
_entity_poly.type
_entity_poly.pdbx_seq_one_letter_code
_entity_poly.pdbx_strand_id
1 'polypeptide(L)'
;MRMQCLVLLVLVLFCAETRATEALVRSEQATSSAATTRLLRSHEAADVEDTGNAITAGGEERAPNGAYVSRLAEADRKVWGIRKLDMMATQRRWIRNGKDPEYVFDVFNMIHSWAKIEKSKKTAQWFRFVEGYRAKWGTGSFPDYQIYNLLKTEVPEAKLATVFESLKQIPDLKTLAETMQNYQLKLWVSRGETPVTVARKLDIPHPSPLNERGPNDDILSAFTAMYKNDHKTLTRSATIG
;
A
#
# COMPACT_ATOMS: atom_id res chain seq x y z
N MET A 1 -50.52 -17.13 -7.51
CA MET A 1 -50.41 -18.59 -7.30
C MET A 1 -49.06 -19.23 -7.72
N ARG A 2 -48.15 -18.55 -8.45
CA ARG A 2 -46.82 -19.12 -8.80
C ARG A 2 -45.71 -18.88 -7.77
N MET A 3 -45.79 -17.79 -6.99
CA MET A 3 -44.79 -17.47 -5.96
C MET A 3 -44.95 -18.29 -4.67
N GLN A 4 -46.18 -18.68 -4.33
CA GLN A 4 -46.44 -19.51 -3.14
C GLN A 4 -45.90 -20.94 -3.31
N CYS A 5 -45.91 -21.50 -4.53
CA CYS A 5 -45.34 -22.81 -4.81
C CYS A 5 -43.81 -22.83 -4.67
N LEU A 6 -43.12 -21.74 -5.04
CA LEU A 6 -41.67 -21.64 -4.93
C LEU A 6 -41.19 -21.53 -3.47
N VAL A 7 -41.93 -20.79 -2.63
CA VAL A 7 -41.61 -20.67 -1.20
C VAL A 7 -41.79 -22.01 -0.47
N LEU A 8 -42.83 -22.77 -0.81
CA LEU A 8 -43.05 -24.10 -0.24
C LEU A 8 -41.98 -25.11 -0.68
N LEU A 9 -41.50 -25.03 -1.93
CA LEU A 9 -40.42 -25.89 -2.43
C LEU A 9 -39.09 -25.64 -1.71
N VAL A 10 -38.75 -24.38 -1.43
CA VAL A 10 -37.51 -24.01 -0.71
C VAL A 10 -37.57 -24.46 0.77
N LEU A 11 -38.73 -24.37 1.42
CA LEU A 11 -38.91 -24.84 2.80
C LEU A 11 -38.81 -26.37 2.92
N VAL A 12 -39.32 -27.13 1.95
CA VAL A 12 -39.20 -28.60 1.95
C VAL A 12 -37.75 -29.06 1.79
N LEU A 13 -36.95 -28.39 0.96
CA LEU A 13 -35.52 -28.69 0.82
C LEU A 13 -34.76 -28.42 2.12
N PHE A 14 -35.08 -27.32 2.81
CA PHE A 14 -34.44 -26.98 4.09
C PHE A 14 -34.81 -27.95 5.24
N CYS A 15 -36.01 -28.54 5.21
CA CYS A 15 -36.44 -29.54 6.19
C CYS A 15 -35.85 -30.95 5.95
N ALA A 16 -35.33 -31.24 4.76
CA ALA A 16 -34.70 -32.53 4.45
C ALA A 16 -33.24 -32.61 4.92
N GLU A 17 -32.50 -31.49 4.89
CA GLU A 17 -31.08 -31.45 5.30
C GLU A 17 -30.89 -31.57 6.83
N THR A 18 -31.84 -31.08 7.63
CA THR A 18 -31.74 -31.14 9.10
C THR A 18 -32.01 -32.52 9.69
N ARG A 19 -32.63 -33.44 8.92
CA ARG A 19 -32.87 -34.84 9.36
C ARG A 19 -31.70 -35.79 9.09
N ALA A 20 -30.73 -35.39 8.26
CA ALA A 20 -29.54 -36.20 7.99
C ALA A 20 -28.45 -36.02 9.06
N THR A 21 -28.47 -34.93 9.83
CA THR A 21 -27.45 -34.60 10.83
C THR A 21 -27.69 -35.19 12.22
N GLU A 22 -28.90 -35.68 12.53
CA GLU A 22 -29.20 -36.30 13.83
C GLU A 22 -28.93 -37.81 13.89
N ALA A 23 -28.68 -38.47 12.74
CA ALA A 23 -28.42 -39.91 12.68
C ALA A 23 -26.95 -40.32 12.87
N LEU A 24 -25.99 -39.38 12.76
CA LEU A 24 -24.55 -39.71 12.85
C LEU A 24 -23.97 -39.58 14.29
N VAL A 25 -24.72 -39.00 15.24
CA VAL A 25 -24.21 -38.69 16.59
C VAL A 25 -24.42 -39.85 17.58
N ARG A 26 -24.98 -40.99 17.17
CA ARG A 26 -25.37 -42.09 18.09
C ARG A 26 -24.73 -43.45 17.86
N SER A 27 -23.63 -43.55 17.12
CA SER A 27 -22.93 -44.82 16.95
C SER A 27 -21.43 -44.62 17.02
N GLU A 28 -20.87 -44.63 18.24
CA GLU A 28 -19.61 -45.30 18.59
C GLU A 28 -19.18 -44.89 20.00
N GLN A 29 -19.73 -45.59 21.00
CA GLN A 29 -19.09 -45.67 22.31
C GLN A 29 -19.18 -47.11 22.82
N ALA A 30 -18.01 -47.60 23.27
CA ALA A 30 -17.64 -48.92 23.81
C ALA A 30 -17.33 -49.98 22.73
N THR A 31 -16.16 -50.64 22.67
CA THR A 31 -15.28 -51.13 23.76
C THR A 31 -13.92 -51.62 23.19
N SER A 32 -12.91 -51.80 24.06
CA SER A 32 -11.61 -52.54 23.89
C SER A 32 -10.38 -51.63 23.66
N SER A 33 -9.54 -51.31 24.66
CA SER A 33 -8.56 -52.10 25.43
C SER A 33 -7.10 -51.91 24.94
N ALA A 34 -6.31 -51.22 25.80
CA ALA A 34 -4.89 -51.41 26.14
C ALA A 34 -3.82 -51.68 25.05
N ALA A 35 -2.84 -50.77 24.93
CA ALA A 35 -1.41 -51.06 25.17
C ALA A 35 -0.52 -49.81 24.98
N THR A 36 0.39 -49.62 25.92
CA THR A 36 1.33 -48.52 26.13
C THR A 36 2.57 -48.61 25.23
N THR A 37 3.12 -47.48 24.78
CA THR A 37 4.60 -47.23 24.68
C THR A 37 4.85 -45.72 24.47
N ARG A 38 5.39 -45.04 25.50
CA ARG A 38 6.75 -44.44 25.56
C ARG A 38 7.06 -43.44 24.43
N LEU A 39 7.07 -42.12 24.69
CA LEU A 39 8.10 -41.27 25.31
C LEU A 39 8.79 -40.40 24.24
N LEU A 40 8.69 -39.07 24.35
CA LEU A 40 9.86 -38.19 24.40
C LEU A 40 9.47 -36.80 24.94
N ARG A 41 10.24 -36.40 25.93
CA ARG A 41 10.20 -35.15 26.70
C ARG A 41 11.17 -34.18 26.03
N SER A 42 10.80 -32.91 25.89
CA SER A 42 11.79 -31.83 25.80
C SER A 42 11.40 -30.71 26.74
N HIS A 43 12.34 -30.40 27.61
CA HIS A 43 12.39 -29.31 28.56
C HIS A 43 12.88 -28.06 27.84
N GLU A 44 12.30 -26.89 28.12
CA GLU A 44 12.93 -25.62 27.78
C GLU A 44 13.13 -24.83 29.06
N ALA A 45 14.41 -24.60 29.36
CA ALA A 45 14.90 -23.84 30.49
C ALA A 45 14.85 -22.35 30.17
N ALA A 46 14.61 -21.56 31.20
CA ALA A 46 14.81 -20.12 31.20
C ALA A 46 16.28 -19.77 30.91
N ASP A 47 16.54 -18.66 30.22
CA ASP A 47 16.93 -17.40 30.87
C ASP A 47 17.35 -16.32 29.86
N VAL A 48 17.33 -15.09 30.39
CA VAL A 48 18.15 -13.92 30.07
C VAL A 48 17.51 -12.84 29.17
N GLU A 49 17.09 -11.76 29.84
CA GLU A 49 17.05 -10.40 29.31
C GLU A 49 18.44 -10.00 28.77
N ASP A 50 18.50 -9.55 27.52
CA ASP A 50 19.57 -8.65 27.08
C ASP A 50 18.99 -7.44 26.37
N THR A 51 19.12 -6.31 27.06
CA THR A 51 18.97 -4.95 26.58
C THR A 51 19.96 -4.66 25.45
N GLY A 52 19.49 -4.75 24.21
CA GLY A 52 20.23 -4.33 23.02
C GLY A 52 19.40 -3.36 22.18
N ASN A 53 19.71 -2.06 22.29
CA ASN A 53 19.11 -0.96 21.54
C ASN A 53 19.34 -1.14 20.03
N ALA A 54 18.42 -1.81 19.33
CA ALA A 54 18.48 -1.99 17.88
C ALA A 54 17.78 -0.81 17.19
N ILE A 55 18.58 0.13 16.69
CA ILE A 55 18.17 1.01 15.60
C ILE A 55 17.75 0.10 14.44
N THR A 56 16.45 0.00 14.22
CA THR A 56 15.90 -0.75 13.09
C THR A 56 16.15 0.04 11.82
N ALA A 57 17.34 -0.11 11.24
CA ALA A 57 17.58 0.20 9.85
C ALA A 57 16.55 -0.59 9.03
N GLY A 58 15.68 0.13 8.32
CA GLY A 58 14.60 -0.44 7.54
C GLY A 58 15.15 -1.31 6.42
N GLY A 59 15.30 -2.60 6.67
CA GLY A 59 15.68 -3.57 5.66
C GLY A 59 14.66 -3.57 4.52
N GLU A 60 15.10 -3.14 3.34
CA GLU A 60 14.42 -3.32 2.07
C GLU A 60 14.93 -4.63 1.46
N GLU A 61 14.02 -5.53 1.06
CA GLU A 61 14.40 -6.82 0.49
C GLU A 61 14.77 -6.62 -0.98
N ARG A 62 15.94 -7.15 -1.38
CA ARG A 62 16.52 -6.91 -2.71
C ARG A 62 15.99 -7.92 -3.72
N ALA A 63 15.59 -7.46 -4.90
CA ALA A 63 15.25 -8.34 -6.01
C ALA A 63 16.50 -9.10 -6.50
N PRO A 64 16.32 -10.26 -7.18
CA PRO A 64 17.43 -11.07 -7.69
C PRO A 64 18.40 -10.34 -8.63
N ASN A 65 17.97 -9.24 -9.25
CA ASN A 65 18.77 -8.40 -10.14
C ASN A 65 19.46 -7.22 -9.44
N GLY A 66 19.43 -7.17 -8.11
CA GLY A 66 20.04 -6.08 -7.34
C GLY A 66 19.21 -4.78 -7.30
N ALA A 67 17.99 -4.75 -7.85
CA ALA A 67 17.07 -3.63 -7.66
C ALA A 67 16.35 -3.74 -6.30
N TYR A 68 16.12 -2.61 -5.62
CA TYR A 68 15.30 -2.59 -4.41
C TYR A 68 13.83 -2.87 -4.75
N VAL A 69 13.12 -3.59 -3.89
CA VAL A 69 11.66 -3.73 -4.00
C VAL A 69 11.00 -3.02 -2.83
N SER A 70 10.02 -2.18 -3.12
CA SER A 70 9.30 -1.48 -2.06
C SER A 70 8.35 -2.43 -1.33
N ARG A 71 8.23 -2.24 -0.02
CA ARG A 71 7.24 -2.97 0.81
C ARG A 71 5.82 -2.80 0.28
N LEU A 72 5.53 -1.66 -0.33
CA LEU A 72 4.23 -1.37 -0.93
C LEU A 72 3.99 -2.23 -2.19
N ALA A 73 4.99 -2.35 -3.07
CA ALA A 73 4.92 -3.20 -4.24
C ALA A 73 4.83 -4.69 -3.87
N GLU A 74 5.58 -5.13 -2.86
CA GLU A 74 5.45 -6.49 -2.33
C GLU A 74 4.06 -6.76 -1.74
N ALA A 75 3.55 -5.83 -0.92
CA ALA A 75 2.24 -5.95 -0.31
C ALA A 75 1.14 -6.03 -1.38
N ASP A 76 1.28 -5.28 -2.48
CA ASP A 76 0.35 -5.34 -3.62
C ASP A 76 0.45 -6.66 -4.38
N ARG A 77 1.67 -7.14 -4.69
CA ARG A 77 1.89 -8.44 -5.35
C ARG A 77 1.34 -9.61 -4.55
N LYS A 78 1.41 -9.55 -3.21
CA LYS A 78 0.86 -10.56 -2.29
C LYS A 78 -0.68 -10.53 -2.22
N VAL A 79 -1.36 -9.54 -2.81
CA VAL A 79 -2.83 -9.52 -2.86
C VAL A 79 -3.36 -10.57 -3.83
N TRP A 80 -4.06 -11.57 -3.29
CA TRP A 80 -4.69 -12.61 -4.08
C TRP A 80 -5.72 -12.07 -5.10
N GLY A 81 -5.81 -12.71 -6.27
CA GLY A 81 -6.61 -12.25 -7.41
C GLY A 81 -8.09 -11.97 -7.09
N ILE A 82 -8.76 -12.87 -6.35
CA ILE A 82 -10.18 -12.66 -5.98
C ILE A 82 -10.35 -11.43 -5.07
N ARG A 83 -9.41 -11.21 -4.13
CA ARG A 83 -9.42 -9.99 -3.30
C ARG A 83 -9.21 -8.73 -4.12
N LYS A 84 -8.40 -8.80 -5.18
CA LYS A 84 -8.22 -7.67 -6.12
C LYS A 84 -9.51 -7.39 -6.89
N LEU A 85 -10.21 -8.43 -7.35
CA LEU A 85 -11.52 -8.28 -8.02
C LEU A 85 -12.59 -7.68 -7.11
N ASP A 86 -12.70 -8.16 -5.87
CA ASP A 86 -13.63 -7.61 -4.87
C ASP A 86 -13.33 -6.12 -4.58
N MET A 87 -12.06 -5.78 -4.43
CA MET A 87 -11.63 -4.38 -4.28
C MET A 87 -12.05 -3.53 -5.48
N MET A 88 -11.80 -4.00 -6.71
CA MET A 88 -12.19 -3.29 -7.93
C MET A 88 -13.71 -3.13 -8.07
N ALA A 89 -14.49 -4.12 -7.62
CA ALA A 89 -15.95 -4.02 -7.58
C ALA A 89 -16.42 -2.97 -6.55
N THR A 90 -15.78 -2.92 -5.38
CA THR A 90 -16.04 -1.92 -4.35
C THR A 90 -15.71 -0.51 -4.84
N GLN A 91 -14.54 -0.31 -5.46
CA GLN A 91 -14.13 0.97 -6.06
C GLN A 91 -15.14 1.44 -7.11
N ARG A 92 -15.53 0.56 -8.05
CA ARG A 92 -16.54 0.89 -9.06
C ARG A 92 -17.87 1.29 -8.44
N ARG A 93 -18.29 0.63 -7.36
CA ARG A 93 -19.51 0.97 -6.62
C ARG A 93 -19.41 2.35 -5.98
N TRP A 94 -18.31 2.67 -5.30
CA TRP A 94 -18.08 3.99 -4.72
C TRP A 94 -18.09 5.11 -5.78
N ILE A 95 -17.39 4.91 -6.90
CA ILE A 95 -17.38 5.85 -8.03
C ILE A 95 -18.79 6.01 -8.65
N ARG A 96 -19.59 4.92 -8.72
CA ARG A 96 -20.98 4.98 -9.20
C ARG A 96 -21.87 5.75 -8.24
N ASN A 97 -21.66 5.59 -6.94
CA ASN A 97 -22.41 6.26 -5.88
C ASN A 97 -21.91 7.70 -5.61
N GLY A 98 -21.03 8.25 -6.46
CA GLY A 98 -20.55 9.62 -6.35
C GLY A 98 -19.63 9.89 -5.16
N LYS A 99 -18.99 8.86 -4.60
CA LYS A 99 -17.97 9.06 -3.57
C LYS A 99 -16.73 9.68 -4.21
N ASP A 100 -16.16 10.68 -3.56
CA ASP A 100 -14.94 11.36 -3.98
C ASP A 100 -13.70 10.76 -3.29
N PRO A 101 -12.48 11.14 -3.75
CA PRO A 101 -11.24 10.66 -3.15
C PRO A 101 -11.04 11.02 -1.67
N GLU A 102 -11.56 12.15 -1.22
CA GLU A 102 -11.51 12.59 0.20
C GLU A 102 -12.32 11.65 1.09
N TYR A 103 -13.56 11.34 0.69
CA TYR A 103 -14.40 10.37 1.41
C TYR A 103 -13.71 9.01 1.55
N VAL A 104 -13.11 8.50 0.47
CA VAL A 104 -12.42 7.20 0.53
C VAL A 104 -11.11 7.28 1.32
N PHE A 105 -10.43 8.43 1.30
CA PHE A 105 -9.26 8.70 2.12
C PHE A 105 -9.60 8.60 3.61
N ASP A 106 -10.70 9.22 4.04
CA ASP A 106 -11.17 9.19 5.43
C ASP A 106 -11.60 7.79 5.86
N VAL A 107 -12.38 7.09 5.02
CA VAL A 107 -12.77 5.70 5.28
C VAL A 107 -11.53 4.81 5.48
N PHE A 108 -10.49 5.02 4.68
CA PHE A 108 -9.25 4.26 4.86
C PHE A 108 -8.49 4.69 6.11
N ASN A 109 -8.44 5.97 6.47
CA ASN A 109 -7.77 6.42 7.68
C ASN A 109 -8.37 5.79 8.94
N MET A 110 -9.70 5.64 8.97
CA MET A 110 -10.43 5.01 10.09
C MET A 110 -10.06 3.54 10.29
N ILE A 111 -9.79 2.80 9.21
CA ILE A 111 -9.50 1.36 9.25
C ILE A 111 -7.98 1.12 9.31
N HIS A 112 -7.20 2.03 8.73
CA HIS A 112 -5.76 1.97 8.57
C HIS A 112 -5.16 3.37 8.64
N SER A 113 -4.36 3.63 9.66
CA SER A 113 -3.68 4.91 9.81
C SER A 113 -2.75 5.22 8.63
N TRP A 114 -2.93 6.39 8.03
CA TRP A 114 -2.05 6.93 6.97
C TRP A 114 -0.60 7.14 7.44
N ALA A 115 -0.34 7.22 8.76
CA ALA A 115 1.03 7.20 9.28
C ALA A 115 1.83 5.94 8.85
N LYS A 116 1.14 4.84 8.50
CA LYS A 116 1.71 3.56 8.03
C LYS A 116 1.55 3.35 6.50
N ILE A 117 1.42 4.43 5.74
CA ILE A 117 1.16 4.44 4.28
C ILE A 117 2.05 3.50 3.45
N GLU A 118 3.34 3.38 3.75
CA GLU A 118 4.30 2.57 2.97
C GLU A 118 4.10 1.05 3.11
N LYS A 119 3.40 0.62 4.17
CA LYS A 119 3.20 -0.79 4.49
C LYS A 119 1.77 -1.26 4.22
N SER A 120 0.88 -0.32 3.90
CA SER A 120 -0.55 -0.60 3.79
C SER A 120 -0.94 -0.85 2.33
N LYS A 121 -1.52 -2.03 2.06
CA LYS A 121 -2.16 -2.31 0.77
C LYS A 121 -3.22 -1.25 0.42
N LYS A 122 -3.87 -0.63 1.42
CA LYS A 122 -4.89 0.42 1.24
C LYS A 122 -4.37 1.64 0.50
N THR A 123 -3.09 1.94 0.63
CA THR A 123 -2.45 3.01 -0.13
C THR A 123 -2.64 2.77 -1.63
N ALA A 124 -2.19 1.63 -2.15
CA ALA A 124 -2.39 1.28 -3.55
C ALA A 124 -3.89 1.23 -3.93
N GLN A 125 -4.77 0.78 -3.02
CA GLN A 125 -6.22 0.80 -3.25
C GLN A 125 -6.78 2.21 -3.41
N TRP A 126 -6.26 3.19 -2.67
CA TRP A 126 -6.72 4.57 -2.73
C TRP A 126 -6.24 5.25 -4.01
N PHE A 127 -4.98 5.08 -4.39
CA PHE A 127 -4.47 5.61 -5.67
C PHE A 127 -5.23 5.04 -6.86
N ARG A 128 -5.54 3.73 -6.88
CA ARG A 128 -6.41 3.13 -7.90
C ARG A 128 -7.81 3.73 -7.92
N PHE A 129 -8.34 4.05 -6.74
CA PHE A 129 -9.63 4.74 -6.65
C PHE A 129 -9.55 6.14 -7.25
N VAL A 130 -8.48 6.90 -6.97
CA VAL A 130 -8.24 8.23 -7.57
C VAL A 130 -8.15 8.15 -9.09
N GLU A 131 -7.41 7.19 -9.64
CA GLU A 131 -7.35 6.97 -11.09
C GLU A 131 -8.73 6.66 -11.67
N GLY A 132 -9.48 5.74 -11.05
CA GLY A 132 -10.84 5.42 -11.48
C GLY A 132 -11.80 6.61 -11.41
N TYR A 133 -11.65 7.45 -10.38
CA TYR A 133 -12.44 8.67 -10.21
C TYR A 133 -12.11 9.70 -11.29
N ARG A 134 -10.82 9.97 -11.53
CA ARG A 134 -10.34 10.86 -12.60
C ARG A 134 -10.68 10.34 -13.99
N ALA A 135 -10.65 9.03 -14.21
CA ALA A 135 -11.04 8.42 -15.48
C ALA A 135 -12.54 8.63 -15.80
N LYS A 136 -13.39 8.65 -14.77
CA LYS A 136 -14.83 8.90 -14.94
C LYS A 136 -15.18 10.38 -15.05
N TRP A 137 -14.57 11.23 -14.24
CA TRP A 137 -14.98 12.62 -14.05
C TRP A 137 -14.00 13.65 -14.62
N GLY A 138 -12.90 13.19 -15.22
CA GLY A 138 -11.81 14.03 -15.74
C GLY A 138 -10.69 14.24 -14.72
N THR A 139 -9.48 14.51 -15.19
CA THR A 139 -8.32 14.78 -14.31
C THR A 139 -8.52 16.02 -13.43
N GLY A 140 -9.28 17.00 -13.91
CA GLY A 140 -9.63 18.22 -13.19
C GLY A 140 -10.64 18.04 -12.04
N SER A 141 -11.28 16.87 -11.91
CA SER A 141 -12.23 16.62 -10.81
C SER A 141 -11.53 16.39 -9.46
N PHE A 142 -10.25 16.02 -9.48
CA PHE A 142 -9.43 15.89 -8.28
C PHE A 142 -7.96 16.13 -8.63
N PRO A 143 -7.52 17.38 -8.85
CA PRO A 143 -6.19 17.74 -9.38
C PRO A 143 -5.01 17.34 -8.47
N ASP A 144 -3.79 17.36 -9.03
CA ASP A 144 -2.59 16.84 -8.34
C ASP A 144 -2.31 17.55 -7.01
N TYR A 145 -2.57 18.86 -6.94
CA TYR A 145 -2.42 19.60 -5.68
C TYR A 145 -3.40 19.13 -4.59
N GLN A 146 -4.61 18.67 -4.95
CA GLN A 146 -5.56 18.12 -3.98
C GLN A 146 -5.09 16.76 -3.47
N ILE A 147 -4.61 15.86 -4.36
CA ILE A 147 -4.00 14.60 -3.94
C ILE A 147 -2.86 14.88 -2.95
N TYR A 148 -1.94 15.76 -3.32
CA TYR A 148 -0.76 16.06 -2.51
C TYR A 148 -1.13 16.68 -1.16
N ASN A 149 -1.99 17.69 -1.16
CA ASN A 149 -2.38 18.40 0.06
C ASN A 149 -3.14 17.49 1.02
N LEU A 150 -4.03 16.64 0.50
CA LEU A 150 -4.77 15.67 1.31
C LEU A 150 -3.83 14.64 1.94
N LEU A 151 -2.91 14.05 1.17
CA LEU A 151 -1.93 13.13 1.72
C LEU A 151 -1.03 13.78 2.77
N LYS A 152 -0.68 15.06 2.56
CA LYS A 152 0.18 15.84 3.46
C LYS A 152 -0.49 16.16 4.80
N THR A 153 -1.82 16.06 4.95
CA THR A 153 -2.47 16.24 6.25
C THR A 153 -2.09 15.15 7.24
N GLU A 154 -1.78 13.94 6.76
CA GLU A 154 -1.49 12.76 7.58
C GLU A 154 -0.04 12.27 7.46
N VAL A 155 0.68 12.66 6.40
CA VAL A 155 1.97 12.08 6.04
C VAL A 155 3.03 13.17 5.82
N PRO A 156 4.20 13.10 6.47
CA PRO A 156 5.31 14.02 6.22
C PRO A 156 5.79 14.01 4.77
N GLU A 157 6.22 15.17 4.25
CA GLU A 157 6.60 15.31 2.83
C GLU A 157 7.73 14.36 2.41
N ALA A 158 8.74 14.17 3.26
CA ALA A 158 9.84 13.23 2.96
C ALA A 158 9.32 11.81 2.72
N LYS A 159 8.39 11.37 3.57
CA LYS A 159 7.74 10.06 3.45
C LYS A 159 6.84 9.97 2.22
N LEU A 160 6.18 11.06 1.83
CA LEU A 160 5.40 11.09 0.58
C LEU A 160 6.28 10.87 -0.65
N ALA A 161 7.50 11.42 -0.68
CA ALA A 161 8.42 11.19 -1.78
C ALA A 161 8.77 9.70 -1.91
N THR A 162 9.07 9.04 -0.79
CA THR A 162 9.34 7.60 -0.76
C THR A 162 8.13 6.77 -1.17
N VAL A 163 6.92 7.18 -0.79
CA VAL A 163 5.67 6.51 -1.22
C VAL A 163 5.45 6.63 -2.72
N PHE A 164 5.61 7.82 -3.29
CA PHE A 164 5.44 8.01 -4.73
C PHE A 164 6.50 7.23 -5.51
N GLU A 165 7.76 7.21 -5.07
CA GLU A 165 8.79 6.37 -5.66
C GLU A 165 8.42 4.87 -5.60
N SER A 166 7.94 4.42 -4.44
CA SER A 166 7.49 3.03 -4.22
C SER A 166 6.33 2.63 -5.12
N LEU A 167 5.38 3.53 -5.36
CA LEU A 167 4.21 3.30 -6.21
C LEU A 167 4.58 3.13 -7.69
N LYS A 168 5.72 3.67 -8.16
CA LYS A 168 6.20 3.47 -9.55
C LYS A 168 6.49 2.00 -9.88
N GLN A 169 6.74 1.19 -8.85
CA GLN A 169 6.97 -0.25 -9.00
C GLN A 169 5.68 -1.06 -9.19
N ILE A 170 4.51 -0.42 -9.03
CA ILE A 170 3.20 -1.03 -9.26
C ILE A 170 2.75 -0.63 -10.68
N PRO A 171 2.69 -1.58 -11.64
CA PRO A 171 2.54 -1.24 -13.07
C PRO A 171 1.33 -0.37 -13.40
N ASP A 172 0.18 -0.62 -12.77
CA ASP A 172 -1.05 0.14 -13.02
C ASP A 172 -1.06 1.52 -12.37
N LEU A 173 -0.20 1.77 -11.37
CA LEU A 173 -0.11 3.06 -10.66
C LEU A 173 1.07 3.92 -11.10
N LYS A 174 1.94 3.39 -11.95
CA LYS A 174 3.22 4.01 -12.30
C LYS A 174 3.05 5.44 -12.82
N THR A 175 2.10 5.66 -13.73
CA THR A 175 1.89 6.98 -14.34
C THR A 175 1.40 8.02 -13.33
N LEU A 176 0.45 7.67 -12.46
CA LEU A 176 0.01 8.57 -11.39
C LEU A 176 1.14 8.82 -10.39
N ALA A 177 1.91 7.80 -10.04
CA ALA A 177 3.06 7.91 -9.13
C ALA A 177 4.14 8.85 -9.68
N GLU A 178 4.49 8.74 -10.96
CA GLU A 178 5.42 9.65 -11.64
C GLU A 178 4.91 11.09 -11.67
N THR A 179 3.60 11.27 -11.92
CA THR A 179 2.94 12.59 -11.90
C THR A 179 3.05 13.23 -10.52
N MET A 180 2.72 12.48 -9.46
CA MET A 180 2.76 12.96 -8.09
C MET A 180 4.20 13.23 -7.60
N GLN A 181 5.15 12.38 -7.97
CA GLN A 181 6.57 12.62 -7.70
C GLN A 181 7.01 13.92 -8.38
N ASN A 182 6.68 14.11 -9.66
CA ASN A 182 7.05 15.31 -10.40
C ASN A 182 6.45 16.58 -9.78
N TYR A 183 5.17 16.52 -9.37
CA TYR A 183 4.49 17.59 -8.66
C TYR A 183 5.25 17.98 -7.38
N GLN A 184 5.59 17.00 -6.54
CA GLN A 184 6.31 17.24 -5.30
C GLN A 184 7.71 17.83 -5.53
N LEU A 185 8.47 17.31 -6.50
CA LEU A 185 9.81 17.82 -6.80
C LEU A 185 9.76 19.26 -7.31
N LYS A 186 8.82 19.58 -8.20
CA LYS A 186 8.58 20.96 -8.68
C LYS A 186 8.22 21.89 -7.52
N LEU A 187 7.38 21.42 -6.61
CA LEU A 187 6.99 22.19 -5.42
C LEU A 187 8.21 22.49 -4.54
N TRP A 188 9.12 21.53 -4.35
CA TRP A 188 10.38 21.76 -3.64
C TRP A 188 11.28 22.76 -4.36
N VAL A 189 11.44 22.67 -5.69
CA VAL A 189 12.18 23.66 -6.48
C VAL A 189 11.59 25.06 -6.31
N SER A 190 10.27 25.20 -6.44
CA SER A 190 9.58 26.50 -6.28
C SER A 190 9.71 27.12 -4.88
N ARG A 191 9.98 26.28 -3.86
CA ARG A 191 10.21 26.71 -2.47
C ARG A 191 11.69 27.04 -2.20
N GLY A 192 12.55 26.96 -3.20
CA GLY A 192 13.99 27.23 -3.06
C GLY A 192 14.75 26.10 -2.36
N GLU A 193 14.21 24.88 -2.33
CA GLU A 193 14.95 23.73 -1.83
C GLU A 193 16.17 23.45 -2.73
N THR A 194 17.28 23.01 -2.14
CA THR A 194 18.52 22.67 -2.84
C THR A 194 18.78 21.17 -2.71
N PRO A 195 19.65 20.56 -3.56
CA PRO A 195 19.99 19.15 -3.41
C PRO A 195 20.46 18.78 -1.99
N VAL A 196 21.16 19.69 -1.31
CA VAL A 196 21.63 19.49 0.07
C VAL A 196 20.46 19.47 1.07
N THR A 197 19.48 20.37 0.93
CA THR A 197 18.33 20.39 1.84
C THR A 197 17.41 19.19 1.61
N VAL A 198 17.21 18.78 0.35
CA VAL A 198 16.44 17.57 0.02
C VAL A 198 17.13 16.30 0.51
N ALA A 199 18.45 16.17 0.33
CA ALA A 199 19.21 15.03 0.86
C ALA A 199 19.03 14.90 2.38
N ARG A 200 19.08 16.03 3.10
CA ARG A 200 18.82 16.07 4.55
C ARG A 200 17.38 15.68 4.90
N LYS A 201 16.37 16.11 4.13
CA LYS A 201 14.97 15.72 4.35
C LYS A 201 14.74 14.22 4.15
N LEU A 202 15.50 13.60 3.26
CA LEU A 202 15.42 12.16 2.96
C LEU A 202 16.36 11.33 3.83
N ASP A 203 16.96 11.93 4.87
CA ASP A 203 17.91 11.28 5.77
C ASP A 203 19.06 10.56 5.04
N ILE A 204 19.50 11.08 3.89
CA ILE A 204 20.64 10.53 3.14
C ILE A 204 21.93 11.05 3.78
N PRO A 205 22.79 10.19 4.36
CA PRO A 205 24.10 10.59 4.85
C PRO A 205 24.93 11.13 3.69
N HIS A 206 25.80 12.11 3.95
CA HIS A 206 26.69 12.79 2.99
C HIS A 206 26.81 12.08 1.62
N PRO A 207 26.30 12.69 0.52
CA PRO A 207 26.11 12.03 -0.77
C PRO A 207 27.45 11.51 -1.28
N SER A 208 27.73 10.25 -1.01
CA SER A 208 28.93 9.54 -1.42
C SER A 208 28.57 8.73 -2.67
N PRO A 209 29.37 8.80 -3.74
CA PRO A 209 28.99 8.26 -5.04
C PRO A 209 28.93 6.72 -5.13
N LEU A 210 29.16 5.98 -4.05
CA LEU A 210 29.52 4.55 -4.13
C LEU A 210 28.70 3.59 -3.25
N ASN A 211 27.64 4.04 -2.58
CA ASN A 211 26.91 3.16 -1.65
C ASN A 211 25.44 3.08 -2.04
N GLU A 212 24.97 1.85 -2.25
CA GLU A 212 23.56 1.41 -2.23
C GLU A 212 22.51 2.40 -2.76
N ARG A 213 22.25 2.35 -4.08
CA ARG A 213 21.15 3.10 -4.72
C ARG A 213 19.80 2.63 -4.19
N GLY A 214 19.27 3.31 -3.18
CA GLY A 214 17.94 3.12 -2.61
C GLY A 214 16.91 4.10 -3.19
N PRO A 215 15.64 4.03 -2.75
CA PRO A 215 14.60 4.94 -3.21
C PRO A 215 14.93 6.42 -2.99
N ASN A 216 15.58 6.73 -1.87
CA ASN A 216 15.95 8.10 -1.53
C ASN A 216 17.01 8.67 -2.48
N ASP A 217 17.95 7.84 -2.96
CA ASP A 217 18.95 8.25 -3.96
C ASP A 217 18.31 8.53 -5.32
N ASP A 218 17.35 7.71 -5.73
CA ASP A 218 16.60 7.93 -6.98
C ASP A 218 15.78 9.24 -6.92
N ILE A 219 15.14 9.52 -5.78
CA ILE A 219 14.43 10.78 -5.54
C ILE A 219 15.41 11.97 -5.58
N LEU A 220 16.54 11.89 -4.87
CA LEU A 220 17.55 12.96 -4.83
C LEU A 220 18.16 13.21 -6.22
N SER A 221 18.44 12.15 -6.97
CA SER A 221 18.95 12.22 -8.33
C SER A 221 17.95 12.92 -9.26
N ALA A 222 16.68 12.52 -9.20
CA ALA A 222 15.60 13.14 -9.97
C ALA A 222 15.42 14.62 -9.62
N PHE A 223 15.44 14.96 -8.33
CA PHE A 223 15.38 16.35 -7.86
C PHE A 223 16.57 17.17 -8.38
N THR A 224 17.79 16.65 -8.26
CA THR A 224 19.01 17.34 -8.68
C THR A 224 19.01 17.63 -10.18
N ALA A 225 18.52 16.69 -11.00
CA ALA A 225 18.35 16.90 -12.43
C ALA A 225 17.33 18.01 -12.73
N MET A 226 16.19 18.01 -12.04
CA MET A 226 15.15 19.02 -12.19
C MET A 226 15.65 20.41 -11.78
N TYR A 227 16.32 20.51 -10.63
CA TYR A 227 16.92 21.74 -10.10
C TYR A 227 17.93 22.36 -11.09
N LYS A 228 18.84 21.54 -11.65
CA LYS A 228 19.82 22.01 -12.65
C LYS A 228 19.15 22.58 -13.90
N ASN A 229 18.09 21.92 -14.39
CA ASN A 229 17.39 22.37 -15.58
C ASN A 229 16.69 23.72 -15.35
N ASP A 230 16.02 23.89 -14.20
CA ASP A 230 15.34 25.12 -13.83
C ASP A 230 16.31 26.31 -13.74
N HIS A 231 17.42 26.13 -13.02
CA HIS A 231 18.46 27.16 -12.92
C HIS A 231 19.10 27.52 -14.27
N LYS A 232 19.32 26.53 -15.15
CA LYS A 232 19.83 26.79 -16.51
C LYS A 232 18.84 27.64 -17.32
N THR A 233 17.54 27.40 -17.18
CA THR A 233 16.52 28.21 -17.87
C THR A 233 16.48 29.65 -17.38
N LEU A 234 16.62 29.87 -16.07
CA LEU A 234 16.68 31.22 -15.49
C LEU A 234 17.90 32.01 -15.98
N THR A 235 19.09 31.40 -16.00
CA THR A 235 20.31 32.07 -16.49
C THR A 235 20.21 32.44 -17.97
N ARG A 236 19.62 31.58 -18.82
CA ARG A 236 19.43 31.88 -20.25
C ARG A 236 18.48 33.07 -20.47
N SER A 237 17.41 33.17 -19.69
CA SER A 237 16.45 34.27 -19.80
C SER A 237 17.03 35.61 -19.34
N ALA A 238 17.99 35.61 -18.40
CA ALA A 238 18.63 36.81 -17.89
C ALA A 238 19.75 37.38 -18.80
N THR A 239 20.32 36.57 -19.71
CA THR A 239 21.39 37.01 -20.62
C THR A 239 20.87 37.54 -21.97
N ILE A 240 19.57 37.40 -22.26
CA ILE A 240 18.96 37.80 -23.54
C ILE A 240 18.15 39.11 -23.42
N GLY A 241 18.02 39.69 -22.22
CA GLY A 241 17.40 41.00 -21.98
C GLY A 241 18.45 42.09 -21.76
#